data_AF-A0A751FUG8-F1
#
_entry.id   AF-A0A751FUG8-F1
#
_cell.length_a   1.000
_cell.length_b   1.000
_cell.length_c   1.000
_cell.angle_alpha   90.00
_cell.angle_beta   90.00
_cell.angle_gamma   90.00
#
_symmetry.space_group_name_H-M   'P 1'
#
loop_
_entity.id
_entity.type
_entity.pdbx_description
1 polymer ?
#
loop_
_entity_poly.entity_id
_entity_poly.type
_entity_poly.pdbx_seq_one_letter_code
_entity_poly.pdbx_strand_id
1 'polypeptide(L)'
;MNLTINHCIVLFNILFVVVYMSYLFKIKAFKMNAEPLTHQPLFKAALTIPIISFFLLGFVAWNGHDFQIDTEGFNNFLNISKLPLAVLSLSIPLGVVVNNIHRTIQTDKQIKEAEKKNKVDFFYAHRKNTIEALQHLESLDIPLIKKNTKLEFENCY
;
A
#
# COMPACT_ATOMS: atom_id res chain seq x y z
N MET A 1 -32.26 -7.47 27.64
CA MET A 1 -31.39 -6.37 28.12
C MET A 1 -32.21 -5.07 28.13
N ASN A 2 -32.00 -4.17 29.09
CA ASN A 2 -32.74 -2.90 29.15
C ASN A 2 -32.47 -2.02 27.92
N LEU A 3 -33.51 -1.34 27.41
CA LEU A 3 -33.43 -0.39 26.30
C LEU A 3 -32.26 0.60 26.48
N THR A 4 -32.01 1.04 27.72
CA THR A 4 -30.89 1.91 28.10
C THR A 4 -29.52 1.33 27.77
N ILE A 5 -29.32 0.02 27.96
CA ILE A 5 -28.03 -0.64 27.70
C ILE A 5 -27.74 -0.68 26.20
N ASN A 6 -28.76 -0.94 25.36
CA ASN A 6 -28.59 -0.92 23.91
C ASN A 6 -28.19 0.47 23.40
N HIS A 7 -28.79 1.53 23.95
CA HIS A 7 -28.39 2.91 23.64
C HIS A 7 -26.95 3.19 24.07
N CYS A 8 -26.53 2.72 25.26
CA CYS A 8 -25.15 2.85 25.71
C CYS A 8 -24.16 2.16 24.76
N ILE A 9 -24.48 0.96 24.25
CA ILE A 9 -23.62 0.23 23.31
C ILE A 9 -23.50 0.98 21.97
N VAL A 10 -24.60 1.52 21.45
CA VAL A 10 -24.58 2.32 20.21
C VAL A 10 -23.78 3.61 20.39
N LEU A 11 -23.98 4.33 21.51
CA LEU A 11 -23.19 5.52 21.83
C LEU A 11 -21.71 5.20 21.98
N PHE A 12 -21.39 4.07 22.61
CA PHE A 12 -20.01 3.58 22.72
C PHE A 12 -19.41 3.25 21.35
N ASN A 13 -20.17 2.64 20.44
CA ASN A 13 -19.73 2.39 19.07
C ASN A 13 -19.41 3.70 18.33
N ILE A 14 -20.31 4.70 18.40
CA ILE A 14 -20.10 6.01 17.77
C ILE A 14 -18.85 6.69 18.37
N LEU A 15 -18.72 6.69 19.70
CA LEU A 15 -17.56 7.25 20.38
C LEU A 15 -16.27 6.54 19.95
N PHE A 16 -16.28 5.21 19.87
CA PHE A 16 -15.15 4.43 19.40
C PHE A 16 -14.73 4.85 17.98
N VAL A 17 -15.68 4.98 17.04
CA VAL A 17 -15.39 5.40 15.67
C VAL A 17 -14.79 6.81 15.64
N VAL A 18 -15.36 7.77 16.39
CA VAL A 18 -14.88 9.16 16.43
C VAL A 18 -13.50 9.27 17.07
N VAL A 19 -13.26 8.59 18.18
CA VAL A 19 -11.95 8.56 18.86
C VAL A 19 -10.89 7.90 17.97
N TYR A 20 -11.23 6.78 17.33
CA TYR A 20 -10.31 6.08 16.45
C TYR A 20 -9.98 6.92 15.20
N MET A 21 -10.96 7.60 14.60
CA MET A 21 -10.71 8.55 13.51
C MET A 21 -9.83 9.72 13.96
N SER A 22 -10.09 10.28 15.14
CA SER A 22 -9.25 11.35 15.70
C SER A 22 -7.81 10.90 15.93
N TYR A 23 -7.62 9.66 16.38
CA TYR A 23 -6.31 9.03 16.51
C TYR A 23 -5.59 8.91 15.15
N LEU A 24 -6.29 8.47 14.10
CA LEU A 24 -5.73 8.37 12.74
C LEU A 24 -5.25 9.72 12.20
N PHE A 25 -5.99 10.81 12.46
CA PHE A 25 -5.55 12.15 12.11
C PHE A 25 -4.29 12.56 12.88
N LYS A 26 -4.22 12.28 14.20
CA LYS A 26 -3.04 12.60 15.02
C LYS A 26 -1.77 11.89 14.54
N ILE A 27 -1.87 10.62 14.15
CA ILE A 27 -0.71 9.85 13.66
C ILE A 27 -0.40 10.10 12.18
N LYS A 28 -1.12 11.02 11.51
CA LYS A 28 -1.00 11.31 10.07
C LYS A 28 -1.16 10.04 9.22
N ALA A 29 -2.08 9.14 9.58
CA ALA A 29 -2.32 7.86 8.89
C ALA A 29 -2.59 8.01 7.38
N PHE A 30 -3.10 9.17 6.95
CA PHE A 30 -3.33 9.51 5.54
C PHE A 30 -2.04 9.71 4.74
N LYS A 31 -0.91 9.97 5.40
CA LYS A 31 0.41 10.00 4.76
C LYS A 31 0.99 8.59 4.74
N MET A 32 0.57 7.81 3.76
CA MET A 32 1.08 6.46 3.51
C MET A 32 2.44 6.50 2.81
N ASN A 33 3.22 5.43 2.95
CA ASN A 33 4.49 5.25 2.27
C ASN A 33 4.44 3.99 1.36
N ALA A 34 5.57 3.64 0.74
CA ALA A 34 5.67 2.49 -0.15
C ALA A 34 6.01 1.15 0.57
N GLU A 35 6.07 1.14 1.91
CA GLU A 35 6.21 -0.11 2.69
C GLU A 35 4.94 -0.96 2.58
N PRO A 36 4.99 -2.27 2.90
CA PRO A 36 3.86 -3.16 2.69
C PRO A 36 2.55 -2.61 3.25
N LEU A 37 1.46 -2.80 2.50
CA LEU A 37 0.11 -2.32 2.84
C LEU A 37 -0.32 -2.68 4.28
N THR A 38 0.09 -3.85 4.76
CA THR A 38 -0.21 -4.36 6.10
C THR A 38 0.37 -3.50 7.23
N HIS A 39 1.42 -2.72 6.97
CA HIS A 39 2.00 -1.78 7.93
C HIS A 39 1.24 -0.46 7.98
N GLN A 40 0.48 -0.13 6.93
CA GLN A 40 -0.18 1.16 6.78
C GLN A 40 -1.34 1.28 7.80
N PRO A 41 -1.32 2.30 8.67
CA PRO A 41 -2.35 2.47 9.70
C PRO A 41 -3.76 2.62 9.12
N LEU A 42 -3.88 3.25 7.94
CA LEU A 42 -5.16 3.43 7.25
C LEU A 42 -5.77 2.09 6.78
N PHE A 43 -4.93 1.13 6.38
CA PHE A 43 -5.41 -0.20 5.99
C PHE A 43 -5.91 -0.98 7.20
N LYS A 44 -5.17 -0.91 8.33
CA LYS A 44 -5.63 -1.49 9.59
C LYS A 44 -6.95 -0.86 10.04
N ALA A 45 -7.11 0.45 9.90
CA ALA A 45 -8.35 1.15 10.22
C ALA A 45 -9.54 0.67 9.38
N ALA A 46 -9.35 0.55 8.06
CA ALA A 46 -10.37 0.09 7.12
C ALA A 46 -10.93 -1.30 7.46
N LEU A 47 -10.13 -2.15 8.11
CA LEU A 47 -10.56 -3.47 8.55
C LEU A 47 -11.09 -3.46 10.00
N THR A 48 -10.38 -2.81 10.92
CA THR A 48 -10.69 -2.85 12.36
C THR A 48 -11.98 -2.12 12.72
N ILE A 49 -12.26 -0.96 12.10
CA ILE A 49 -13.46 -0.17 12.42
C ILE A 49 -14.74 -0.95 12.08
N PRO A 50 -14.91 -1.52 10.87
CA PRO A 50 -16.08 -2.35 10.55
C PRO A 50 -16.20 -3.60 11.41
N ILE A 51 -15.09 -4.30 11.70
CA ILE A 51 -15.12 -5.54 12.49
C ILE A 51 -15.55 -5.27 13.92
N ILE A 52 -14.97 -4.27 14.58
CA ILE A 52 -15.33 -3.93 15.97
C ILE A 52 -16.79 -3.45 16.01
N SER A 53 -17.20 -2.66 15.02
CA SER A 53 -18.58 -2.18 14.92
C SER A 53 -19.58 -3.29 14.65
N PHE A 54 -19.22 -4.31 13.87
CA PHE A 54 -20.03 -5.51 13.67
C PHE A 54 -20.35 -6.20 14.99
N PHE A 55 -19.36 -6.44 15.85
CA PHE A 55 -19.60 -7.08 17.13
C PHE A 55 -20.44 -6.20 18.08
N LEU A 56 -20.14 -4.91 18.17
CA LEU A 56 -20.88 -3.98 19.03
C LEU A 56 -22.36 -3.87 18.63
N LEU A 57 -22.64 -3.71 17.32
CA LEU A 57 -24.00 -3.67 16.81
C LEU A 57 -24.66 -5.06 16.82
N GLY A 58 -23.86 -6.12 16.64
CA GLY A 58 -24.29 -7.51 16.74
C GLY A 58 -24.84 -7.83 18.13
N PHE A 59 -24.15 -7.44 19.20
CA PHE A 59 -24.64 -7.60 20.57
C PHE A 59 -25.98 -6.92 20.82
N VAL A 60 -26.26 -5.81 20.14
CA VAL A 60 -27.58 -5.14 20.20
C VAL A 60 -28.61 -5.94 19.41
N ALA A 61 -28.26 -6.42 18.23
CA ALA A 61 -29.16 -7.14 17.32
C ALA A 61 -29.52 -8.57 17.78
N TRP A 62 -28.59 -9.28 18.42
CA TRP A 62 -28.76 -10.67 18.89
C TRP A 62 -29.40 -10.76 20.28
N ASN A 63 -29.69 -9.62 20.87
CA ASN A 63 -30.21 -9.53 22.22
C ASN A 63 -31.62 -10.10 22.34
N GLY A 64 -31.80 -11.09 23.21
CA GLY A 64 -33.09 -11.77 23.38
C GLY A 64 -33.37 -12.84 22.33
N HIS A 65 -32.37 -13.21 21.53
CA HIS A 65 -32.42 -14.39 20.67
C HIS A 65 -31.51 -15.49 21.21
N ASP A 66 -31.99 -16.73 21.17
CA ASP A 66 -31.21 -17.90 21.49
C ASP A 66 -30.45 -18.41 20.26
N PHE A 67 -29.35 -19.12 20.51
CA PHE A 67 -28.54 -19.69 19.45
C PHE A 67 -29.19 -20.96 18.90
N GLN A 68 -29.55 -20.94 17.61
CA GLN A 68 -30.21 -22.04 16.92
C GLN A 68 -29.44 -22.38 15.63
N ILE A 69 -28.98 -23.63 15.50
CA ILE A 69 -28.21 -24.11 14.34
C ILE A 69 -29.12 -24.97 13.46
N ASP A 70 -29.99 -24.31 12.72
CA ASP A 70 -30.80 -24.89 11.66
C ASP A 70 -31.14 -23.83 10.61
N THR A 71 -31.89 -24.22 9.58
CA THR A 71 -32.30 -23.31 8.50
C THR A 71 -33.07 -22.09 9.01
N GLU A 72 -33.91 -22.25 10.03
CA GLU A 72 -34.71 -21.17 10.60
C GLU A 72 -33.83 -20.20 11.39
N GLY A 73 -32.92 -20.73 12.22
CA GLY A 73 -31.93 -19.98 12.97
C GLY A 73 -31.00 -19.16 12.07
N PHE A 74 -30.52 -19.73 10.95
CA PHE A 74 -29.70 -18.99 9.99
C PHE A 74 -30.48 -17.87 9.30
N ASN A 75 -31.73 -18.11 8.89
CA ASN A 75 -32.58 -17.08 8.29
C ASN A 75 -32.89 -15.96 9.29
N ASN A 76 -33.16 -16.29 10.56
CA ASN A 76 -33.37 -15.31 11.60
C ASN A 76 -32.09 -14.49 11.85
N PHE A 77 -30.93 -15.14 11.95
CA PHE A 77 -29.64 -14.46 12.10
C PHE A 77 -29.39 -13.43 10.99
N LEU A 78 -29.59 -13.81 9.73
CA LEU A 78 -29.45 -12.89 8.60
C LEU A 78 -30.46 -11.73 8.68
N ASN A 79 -31.67 -12.00 9.14
CA ASN A 79 -32.71 -10.98 9.27
C ASN A 79 -32.43 -9.95 10.37
N ILE A 80 -31.99 -10.39 11.54
CA ILE A 80 -31.67 -9.49 12.66
C ILE A 80 -30.31 -8.80 12.49
N SER A 81 -29.37 -9.45 11.79
CA SER A 81 -27.99 -8.95 11.63
C SER A 81 -27.80 -8.04 10.41
N LYS A 82 -28.87 -7.58 9.74
CA LYS A 82 -28.76 -6.74 8.52
C LYS A 82 -27.85 -5.53 8.71
N LEU A 83 -28.04 -4.79 9.80
CA LEU A 83 -27.23 -3.61 10.11
C LEU A 83 -25.77 -3.98 10.45
N PRO A 84 -25.50 -4.90 11.41
CA PRO A 84 -24.15 -5.38 11.66
C PRO A 84 -23.44 -5.86 10.38
N LEU A 85 -24.10 -6.70 9.56
CA LEU A 85 -23.52 -7.26 8.34
C LEU A 85 -23.26 -6.18 7.28
N ALA A 86 -24.15 -5.20 7.15
CA ALA A 86 -23.93 -4.06 6.27
C ALA A 86 -22.69 -3.26 6.71
N VAL A 87 -22.53 -3.00 8.01
CA VAL A 87 -21.32 -2.34 8.53
C VAL A 87 -20.07 -3.19 8.28
N LEU A 88 -20.13 -4.50 8.54
CA LEU A 88 -19.02 -5.41 8.28
C LEU A 88 -18.61 -5.40 6.80
N SER A 89 -19.59 -5.36 5.89
CA SER A 89 -19.36 -5.33 4.45
C SER A 89 -18.57 -4.11 4.00
N LEU A 90 -18.58 -3.00 4.75
CA LEU A 90 -17.78 -1.80 4.45
C LEU A 90 -16.27 -2.06 4.54
N SER A 91 -15.83 -3.11 5.23
CA SER A 91 -14.41 -3.50 5.27
C SER A 91 -13.83 -3.76 3.88
N ILE A 92 -14.63 -4.34 2.98
CA ILE A 92 -14.23 -4.69 1.62
C ILE A 92 -14.00 -3.43 0.77
N PRO A 93 -14.98 -2.54 0.54
CA PRO A 93 -14.78 -1.34 -0.27
C PRO A 93 -13.75 -0.40 0.35
N LEU A 94 -13.70 -0.24 1.68
CA LEU A 94 -12.67 0.57 2.33
C LEU A 94 -11.27 -0.01 2.09
N GLY A 95 -11.12 -1.33 2.22
CA GLY A 95 -9.86 -2.03 1.94
C GLY A 95 -9.41 -1.85 0.48
N VAL A 96 -10.34 -1.94 -0.47
CA VAL A 96 -10.07 -1.71 -1.90
C VAL A 96 -9.61 -0.28 -2.17
N VAL A 97 -10.27 0.72 -1.58
CA VAL A 97 -9.88 2.14 -1.73
C VAL A 97 -8.47 2.37 -1.21
N VAL A 98 -8.16 1.91 0.01
CA VAL A 98 -6.82 2.07 0.60
C VAL A 98 -5.75 1.33 -0.22
N ASN A 99 -6.06 0.14 -0.72
CA ASN A 99 -5.15 -0.62 -1.59
C ASN A 99 -4.86 0.10 -2.91
N ASN A 100 -5.87 0.71 -3.54
CA ASN A 100 -5.68 1.48 -4.77
C ASN A 100 -4.79 2.71 -4.53
N ILE A 101 -5.01 3.44 -3.44
CA ILE A 101 -4.15 4.56 -3.04
C ILE A 101 -2.72 4.09 -2.83
N HIS A 102 -2.53 2.96 -2.15
CA HIS A 102 -1.22 2.38 -1.91
C HIS A 102 -0.49 1.99 -3.20
N ARG A 103 -1.20 1.38 -4.16
CA ARG A 103 -0.66 1.04 -5.48
C ARG A 103 -0.12 2.27 -6.20
N THR A 104 -0.86 3.38 -6.17
CA THR A 104 -0.38 4.65 -6.76
C THR A 104 0.94 5.11 -6.12
N ILE A 105 1.05 5.07 -4.80
CA ILE A 105 2.28 5.45 -4.09
C ILE A 105 3.46 4.52 -4.45
N GLN A 106 3.20 3.23 -4.57
CA GLN A 106 4.21 2.26 -4.99
C GLN A 106 4.66 2.50 -6.44
N THR A 107 3.72 2.73 -7.36
CA THR A 107 4.02 3.05 -8.76
C THR A 107 4.83 4.34 -8.87
N ASP A 108 4.48 5.40 -8.12
CA ASP A 108 5.25 6.64 -8.09
C ASP A 108 6.68 6.43 -7.62
N LYS A 109 6.90 5.58 -6.60
CA LYS A 109 8.24 5.23 -6.13
C LYS A 109 9.01 4.45 -7.19
N GLN A 110 8.37 3.48 -7.83
CA GLN A 110 8.99 2.68 -8.90
C GLN A 110 9.39 3.55 -10.09
N ILE A 111 8.56 4.51 -10.50
CA ILE A 111 8.88 5.46 -11.57
C ILE A 111 10.12 6.27 -11.20
N LYS A 112 10.18 6.82 -9.99
CA LYS A 112 11.34 7.61 -9.53
C LYS A 112 12.62 6.79 -9.46
N GLU A 113 12.54 5.55 -8.98
CA GLU A 113 13.69 4.63 -8.94
C GLU A 113 14.14 4.23 -10.35
N ALA A 114 13.20 3.98 -11.27
CA ALA A 114 13.48 3.69 -12.67
C ALA A 114 14.09 4.90 -13.39
N GLU A 115 13.61 6.13 -13.16
CA GLU A 115 14.20 7.36 -13.70
C GLU A 115 15.65 7.55 -13.23
N LYS A 116 15.92 7.31 -11.94
CA LYS A 116 17.28 7.37 -11.40
C LYS A 116 18.18 6.34 -12.06
N LYS A 117 17.69 5.10 -12.20
CA LYS A 117 18.42 4.02 -12.87
C LYS A 117 18.68 4.36 -14.34
N ASN A 118 17.67 4.83 -15.08
CA ASN A 118 17.79 5.20 -16.48
C ASN A 118 18.85 6.27 -16.73
N LYS A 119 18.98 7.27 -15.85
CA LYS A 119 20.05 8.30 -15.96
C LYS A 119 21.44 7.68 -15.83
N VAL A 120 21.60 6.75 -14.91
CA VAL A 120 22.86 6.04 -14.68
C VAL A 120 23.17 5.11 -15.85
N ASP A 121 22.19 4.33 -16.29
CA ASP A 121 22.30 3.43 -17.44
C ASP A 121 22.63 4.20 -18.72
N PHE A 122 22.03 5.38 -18.92
CA PHE A 122 22.37 6.27 -20.03
C PHE A 122 23.83 6.73 -19.99
N PHE A 123 24.33 7.14 -18.81
CA PHE A 123 25.74 7.50 -18.65
C PHE A 123 26.68 6.34 -18.98
N TYR A 124 26.41 5.14 -18.46
CA TYR A 124 27.21 3.96 -18.76
C TYR A 124 27.12 3.54 -20.23
N ALA A 125 25.93 3.62 -20.84
CA ALA A 125 25.74 3.34 -22.25
C ALA A 125 26.53 4.31 -23.13
N HIS A 126 26.50 5.61 -22.82
CA HIS A 126 27.26 6.62 -23.55
C HIS A 126 28.78 6.38 -23.43
N ARG A 127 29.27 6.10 -22.21
CA ARG A 127 30.68 5.75 -21.98
C ARG A 127 31.08 4.51 -22.75
N LYS A 128 30.28 3.45 -22.70
CA LYS A 128 30.54 2.19 -23.41
C LYS A 128 30.59 2.42 -24.92
N ASN A 129 29.60 3.11 -25.48
CA ASN A 129 29.55 3.45 -26.91
C ASN A 129 30.76 4.28 -27.35
N THR A 130 31.23 5.20 -26.51
CA THR A 130 32.44 5.99 -26.79
C THR A 130 33.69 5.11 -26.83
N ILE A 131 33.84 4.18 -25.88
CA ILE A 131 34.97 3.24 -25.86
C ILE A 131 34.92 2.32 -27.08
N GLU A 132 33.76 1.77 -27.41
CA GLU A 132 33.56 0.92 -28.59
C GLU A 132 33.91 1.70 -29.87
N ALA A 133 33.43 2.94 -30.01
CA ALA A 133 33.76 3.80 -31.14
C ALA A 133 35.27 4.05 -31.27
N LEU A 134 35.98 4.28 -30.15
CA LEU A 134 37.43 4.45 -30.13
C LEU A 134 38.19 3.16 -30.46
N GLN A 135 37.70 2.00 -30.03
CA GLN A 135 38.30 0.69 -30.35
C GLN A 135 38.10 0.31 -31.82
N HIS A 136 37.00 0.76 -32.43
CA HIS A 136 36.69 0.54 -33.84
C HIS A 136 37.34 1.55 -34.79
N LEU A 137 38.02 2.58 -34.27
CA LEU A 137 38.91 3.39 -35.10
C LEU A 137 40.05 2.49 -35.56
N GLU A 138 39.99 2.10 -36.83
CA GLU A 138 41.06 1.43 -37.55
C GLU A 138 42.35 2.23 -37.33
N SER A 139 43.45 1.56 -36.99
CA SER A 139 44.73 2.18 -36.65
C SER A 139 45.09 3.23 -37.68
N LEU A 140 44.94 4.51 -37.33
CA LEU A 140 45.39 5.61 -38.17
C LEU A 140 46.92 5.57 -38.15
N ASP A 141 47.53 5.13 -39.24
CA ASP A 141 48.95 5.33 -39.50
C ASP A 141 49.18 6.83 -39.70
N ILE A 142 49.37 7.56 -38.60
CA ILE A 142 49.80 8.95 -38.63
C ILE A 142 51.25 8.93 -39.14
N PRO A 143 51.57 9.56 -40.27
CA PRO A 143 52.95 9.67 -40.72
C PRO A 143 53.69 10.63 -39.77
N LEU A 144 54.25 10.06 -38.70
CA LEU A 144 55.19 10.75 -37.82
C LEU A 144 56.42 11.11 -38.64
N ILE A 145 56.55 12.40 -38.97
CA ILE A 145 57.79 12.94 -39.54
C ILE A 145 58.90 12.74 -38.50
N LYS A 146 59.63 11.62 -38.66
CA LYS A 146 60.89 11.23 -38.01
C LYS A 146 60.92 11.30 -36.47
N LYS A 147 60.20 10.38 -35.82
CA LYS A 147 60.75 9.56 -34.72
C LYS A 147 59.74 8.47 -34.36
N ASN A 148 60.14 7.20 -34.48
CA ASN A 148 59.33 6.07 -34.04
C ASN A 148 59.26 6.09 -32.52
N THR A 149 58.08 6.37 -31.98
CA THR A 149 57.77 6.17 -30.57
C THR A 149 56.53 5.29 -30.48
N LYS A 150 56.67 4.14 -29.83
CA LYS A 150 55.63 3.14 -29.63
C LYS A 150 54.65 3.68 -28.59
N LEU A 151 53.41 3.93 -28.99
CA LEU A 151 52.34 4.32 -28.06
C LEU A 151 51.65 3.03 -27.58
N GLU A 152 51.99 2.60 -26.37
CA GLU A 152 51.26 1.55 -25.66
C GLU A 152 50.18 2.21 -24.79
N PHE A 153 48.91 1.88 -25.06
CA PHE A 153 47.83 2.23 -24.16
C PHE A 153 47.84 1.21 -23.01
N GLU A 154 48.57 1.53 -21.94
CA GLU A 154 48.46 0.82 -20.69
C GLU A 154 47.09 1.12 -20.07
N ASN A 155 46.27 0.08 -19.89
CA ASN A 155 45.00 0.22 -19.16
C ASN A 155 45.32 0.63 -17.71
N CYS A 156 45.19 1.92 -17.40
CA CYS A 156 45.17 2.40 -16.02
C CYS A 156 43.82 2.05 -15.39
N TYR A 157 43.72 0.86 -14.81
CA TYR A 157 42.68 0.50 -13.85
C TYR A 157 42.89 1.20 -12.51
#